data_AF-A0A6C0EMF1-F1
#
_entry.id   AF-A0A6C0EMF1-F1
#
_cell.length_a   1.000
_cell.length_b   1.000
_cell.length_c   1.000
_cell.angle_alpha   90.00
_cell.angle_beta   90.00
_cell.angle_gamma   90.00
#
_symmetry.space_group_name_H-M   'P 1'
#
loop_
_entity.id
_entity.type
_entity.pdbx_description
1 polymer ?
#
loop_
_entity_poly.entity_id
_entity_poly.type
_entity_poly.pdbx_seq_one_letter_code
_entity_poly.pdbx_strand_id
1 'polypeptide(L)'
;MTDKNSYESQFLSKGVNNPKYVDLLEEDKPIAGQKYCCVSFVSPEKILKKKELFYFQEFLKHWDFTKSTEKFTQFLNFLSFKYNLNFDKIMVDFQEYAKSESDKLVKTTLDDDYKNFVDAKEETLEQDFNTTFDFQTSTRGIKIRGSYPTQQEAELRCRMLREVDPNHDVYVGPVGLWMPWNPEAYKTGRVEYLEDELNQLMSEKNLNETQAKIAFEKRVREAKRAAIAENVKIAQDSGNKLTQNIDSDGNLVGVANMNTTESGLNGEVSSADIRKELFEGANVRTRESDKAQEAAQEAAQEDKVDLEITEKKED
;
A
#
# COMPACT_ATOMS: atom_id res chain seq x y z
N MET A 1 32.29 -26.12 -18.03
CA MET A 1 30.84 -26.31 -18.20
C MET A 1 30.21 -25.68 -16.99
N THR A 2 29.47 -24.59 -17.17
CA THR A 2 28.81 -23.86 -16.10
C THR A 2 27.61 -24.67 -15.65
N ASP A 3 27.74 -25.38 -14.53
CA ASP A 3 26.61 -25.95 -13.81
C ASP A 3 25.73 -24.78 -13.37
N LYS A 4 24.72 -24.49 -14.19
CA LYS A 4 23.58 -23.69 -13.74
C LYS A 4 22.96 -24.51 -12.61
N ASN A 5 23.07 -24.03 -11.38
CA ASN A 5 22.19 -24.45 -10.29
C ASN A 5 20.76 -24.08 -10.67
N SER A 6 20.14 -24.86 -11.55
CA SER A 6 18.72 -24.79 -11.85
C SER A 6 18.02 -25.55 -10.76
N TYR A 7 17.30 -24.81 -9.90
CA TYR A 7 16.36 -25.40 -8.96
C TYR A 7 15.39 -26.29 -9.72
N GLU A 8 15.44 -27.59 -9.46
CA GLU A 8 14.52 -28.58 -10.00
C GLU A 8 13.28 -28.60 -9.11
N SER A 9 12.10 -28.33 -9.66
CA SER A 9 10.86 -28.34 -8.89
C SER A 9 10.44 -29.77 -8.54
N GLN A 10 9.87 -29.94 -7.34
CA GLN A 10 9.32 -31.22 -6.85
C GLN A 10 8.27 -31.81 -7.80
N PHE A 11 7.47 -30.92 -8.42
CA PHE A 11 6.45 -31.27 -9.40
C PHE A 11 6.81 -30.70 -10.78
N LEU A 12 6.61 -31.49 -11.84
CA LEU A 12 6.56 -30.96 -13.20
C LEU A 12 5.25 -30.18 -13.40
N SER A 13 5.15 -29.45 -14.52
CA SER A 13 3.98 -28.63 -14.92
C SER A 13 2.63 -29.36 -15.03
N LYS A 14 2.57 -30.65 -14.66
CA LYS A 14 1.37 -31.50 -14.63
C LYS A 14 1.21 -32.30 -13.32
N GLY A 15 1.87 -31.91 -12.23
CA GLY A 15 1.72 -32.57 -10.92
C GLY A 15 2.36 -33.96 -10.82
N VAL A 16 3.19 -34.34 -11.80
CA VAL A 16 3.95 -35.60 -11.78
C VAL A 16 5.25 -35.36 -11.01
N ASN A 17 5.58 -36.27 -10.09
CA ASN A 17 6.82 -36.23 -9.31
C ASN A 17 8.04 -36.27 -10.23
N ASN A 18 8.97 -35.35 -10.01
CA ASN A 18 10.20 -35.28 -10.79
C ASN A 18 11.17 -36.40 -10.33
N PRO A 19 11.54 -37.37 -11.19
CA PRO A 19 12.47 -38.44 -10.81
C PRO A 19 13.91 -37.96 -10.56
N LYS A 20 14.24 -36.72 -10.97
CA LYS A 20 15.52 -36.08 -10.64
C LYS A 20 15.48 -35.27 -9.35
N TYR A 21 14.30 -34.99 -8.81
CA TYR A 21 14.15 -34.28 -7.56
C TYR A 21 14.43 -35.25 -6.42
N VAL A 22 15.49 -34.96 -5.68
CA VAL A 22 15.82 -35.65 -4.43
C VAL A 22 15.35 -34.76 -3.30
N ASP A 23 14.36 -35.22 -2.56
CA ASP A 23 13.96 -34.53 -1.33
C ASP A 23 15.02 -34.78 -0.26
N LEU A 24 15.75 -33.72 0.08
CA LEU A 24 16.78 -33.75 1.12
C LEU A 24 16.20 -33.43 2.50
N LEU A 25 14.92 -33.02 2.57
CA LEU A 25 14.25 -32.58 3.78
C LEU A 25 13.23 -33.63 4.23
N GLU A 26 13.72 -34.80 4.60
CA GLU A 26 12.87 -35.87 5.16
C GLU A 26 12.21 -35.39 6.45
N GLU A 27 10.89 -35.58 6.55
CA GLU A 27 10.12 -35.25 7.75
C GLU A 27 10.38 -36.29 8.84
N ASP A 28 10.73 -35.80 10.04
CA ASP A 28 10.91 -36.69 11.18
C ASP A 28 9.58 -37.31 11.62
N LYS A 29 9.66 -38.52 12.19
CA LYS A 29 8.47 -39.20 12.74
C LYS A 29 7.82 -38.33 13.83
N PRO A 30 6.50 -38.08 13.76
CA PRO A 30 5.84 -37.21 14.71
C PRO A 30 5.87 -37.81 16.12
N ILE A 31 6.29 -37.01 17.08
CA ILE A 31 6.27 -37.39 18.50
C ILE A 31 4.87 -37.09 19.05
N ALA A 32 4.25 -38.07 19.71
CA ALA A 32 2.93 -37.92 20.31
C ALA A 32 2.95 -36.77 21.33
N GLY A 33 2.01 -35.83 21.20
CA GLY A 33 1.92 -34.67 22.09
C GLY A 33 2.79 -33.46 21.70
N GLN A 34 3.71 -33.61 20.73
CA GLN A 34 4.69 -32.58 20.37
C GLN A 34 4.69 -32.34 18.85
N LYS A 35 3.55 -31.90 18.32
CA LYS A 35 3.41 -31.63 16.88
C LYS A 35 3.80 -30.21 16.49
N TYR A 36 3.67 -29.26 17.41
CA TYR A 36 3.98 -27.85 17.20
C TYR A 36 4.90 -27.36 18.31
N CYS A 37 5.83 -26.46 18.01
CA CYS A 37 6.69 -25.82 18.99
C CYS A 37 6.60 -24.30 18.88
N CYS A 38 6.70 -23.62 20.02
CA CYS A 38 6.92 -22.18 20.07
C CYS A 38 8.42 -21.93 20.12
N VAL A 39 8.95 -21.16 19.18
CA VAL A 39 10.38 -20.86 19.05
C VAL A 39 10.58 -19.35 19.07
N SER A 40 11.57 -18.89 19.82
CA SER A 40 12.06 -17.52 19.74
C SER A 40 13.44 -17.50 19.08
N PHE A 41 13.63 -16.57 18.15
CA PHE A 41 14.91 -16.33 17.50
C PHE A 41 15.53 -15.04 18.03
N VAL A 42 16.85 -15.06 18.22
CA VAL A 42 17.65 -13.85 18.42
C VAL A 42 18.70 -13.85 17.31
N SER A 43 18.54 -12.94 16.35
CA SER A 43 19.45 -12.84 15.20
C SER A 43 20.00 -11.41 15.12
N PRO A 44 21.24 -11.16 15.56
CA PRO A 44 21.87 -9.85 15.46
C PRO A 44 22.34 -9.59 14.01
N GLU A 45 21.41 -9.52 13.05
CA GLU A 45 21.72 -9.41 11.61
C GLU A 45 22.56 -8.18 11.26
N LYS A 46 22.34 -7.08 11.98
CA LYS A 46 23.12 -5.85 11.79
C LYS A 46 24.59 -6.03 12.18
N ILE A 47 24.86 -6.80 13.23
CA ILE A 47 26.23 -7.07 13.72
C ILE A 47 26.90 -8.11 12.81
N LEU A 48 26.16 -9.10 12.33
CA LEU A 48 26.65 -10.08 11.36
C LEU A 48 27.12 -9.42 10.05
N LYS A 49 26.29 -8.52 9.48
CA LYS A 49 26.69 -7.77 8.28
C LYS A 49 27.93 -6.91 8.52
N LYS A 50 28.04 -6.32 9.71
CA LYS A 50 29.24 -5.55 10.10
C LYS A 50 30.46 -6.46 10.26
N LYS A 51 30.31 -7.68 10.76
CA LYS A 51 31.38 -8.69 10.86
C LYS A 51 31.91 -9.08 9.48
N GLU A 52 31.02 -9.42 8.55
CA GLU A 52 31.37 -9.75 7.17
C GLU A 52 32.11 -8.59 6.48
N LEU A 53 31.60 -7.36 6.62
CA LEU A 53 32.26 -6.16 6.08
C LEU A 53 33.61 -5.88 6.75
N PHE A 54 33.73 -6.09 8.06
CA PHE A 54 34.98 -5.92 8.80
C PHE A 54 36.04 -6.92 8.31
N TYR A 55 35.69 -8.19 8.15
CA TYR A 55 36.59 -9.23 7.66
C TYR A 55 37.05 -8.91 6.24
N PHE A 56 36.13 -8.45 5.40
CA PHE A 56 36.47 -8.03 4.04
C PHE A 56 37.37 -6.78 4.01
N GLN A 57 37.17 -5.81 4.91
CA GLN A 57 38.02 -4.62 5.00
C GLN A 57 39.43 -4.97 5.46
N GLU A 58 39.58 -5.82 6.48
CA GLU A 58 40.90 -6.30 6.93
C GLU A 58 41.59 -7.13 5.86
N PHE A 59 40.81 -7.94 5.15
CA PHE A 59 41.30 -8.64 3.97
C PHE A 59 41.81 -7.67 2.91
N LEU A 60 41.10 -6.58 2.57
CA LEU A 60 41.60 -5.60 1.59
C LEU A 60 42.90 -4.90 2.02
N LYS A 61 43.09 -4.67 3.32
CA LYS A 61 44.37 -4.14 3.85
C LYS A 61 45.50 -5.15 3.67
N HIS A 62 45.19 -6.44 3.76
CA HIS A 62 46.15 -7.53 3.62
C HIS A 62 46.30 -8.04 2.19
N TRP A 63 45.31 -7.80 1.33
CA TRP A 63 45.29 -8.06 -0.10
C TRP A 63 46.20 -7.04 -0.77
N ASP A 64 47.47 -7.20 -0.48
CA ASP A 64 48.51 -6.21 -0.70
C ASP A 64 49.01 -6.30 -2.14
N PHE A 65 48.08 -6.08 -3.09
CA PHE A 65 48.39 -5.96 -4.50
C PHE A 65 49.41 -4.83 -4.73
N THR A 66 49.35 -3.78 -3.91
CA THR A 66 50.30 -2.66 -3.95
C THR A 66 51.71 -3.08 -3.51
N LYS A 67 51.89 -3.77 -2.37
CA LYS A 67 53.23 -4.28 -2.02
C LYS A 67 53.76 -5.33 -2.99
N SER A 68 52.89 -6.22 -3.49
CA SER A 68 53.29 -7.21 -4.50
C SER A 68 53.80 -6.50 -5.77
N THR A 69 53.04 -5.52 -6.28
CA THR A 69 53.41 -4.73 -7.47
C THR A 69 54.70 -3.94 -7.25
N GLU A 70 54.91 -3.36 -6.07
CA GLU A 70 56.16 -2.68 -5.72
C GLU A 70 57.37 -3.64 -5.72
N LYS A 71 57.22 -4.84 -5.13
CA LYS A 71 58.29 -5.85 -5.11
C LYS A 71 58.59 -6.40 -6.51
N PHE A 72 57.57 -6.61 -7.34
CA PHE A 72 57.76 -6.98 -8.73
C PHE A 72 58.45 -5.86 -9.53
N THR A 73 58.11 -4.60 -9.28
CA THR A 73 58.76 -3.45 -9.94
C THR A 73 60.23 -3.31 -9.51
N GLN A 74 60.55 -3.55 -8.23
CA GLN A 74 61.93 -3.62 -7.72
C GLN A 74 62.71 -4.78 -8.38
N PHE A 75 62.08 -5.94 -8.57
CA PHE A 75 62.68 -7.08 -9.25
C PHE A 75 62.92 -6.82 -10.75
N LEU A 76 61.98 -6.18 -11.44
CA LEU A 76 62.15 -5.77 -12.84
C LEU A 76 63.27 -4.74 -13.02
N ASN A 77 63.41 -3.80 -12.08
CA ASN A 77 64.55 -2.87 -12.04
C ASN A 77 65.88 -3.63 -11.88
N PHE A 78 65.94 -4.63 -11.01
CA PHE A 78 67.14 -5.47 -10.85
C PHE A 78 67.48 -6.25 -12.13
N LEU A 79 66.49 -6.81 -12.82
CA LEU A 79 66.70 -7.51 -14.09
C LEU A 79 67.18 -6.57 -15.20
N SER A 80 66.58 -5.38 -15.29
CA SER A 80 67.00 -4.34 -16.22
C SER A 80 68.46 -3.95 -16.00
N PHE A 81 68.89 -3.79 -14.74
CA PHE A 81 70.28 -3.50 -14.40
C PHE A 81 71.23 -4.66 -14.69
N LYS A 82 70.87 -5.90 -14.32
CA LYS A 82 71.73 -7.08 -14.48
C LYS A 82 71.98 -7.45 -15.94
N TYR A 83 70.97 -7.29 -16.80
CA TYR A 83 71.02 -7.67 -18.21
C TYR A 83 71.12 -6.46 -19.16
N ASN A 84 71.29 -5.25 -18.61
CA ASN A 84 71.38 -3.99 -19.35
C ASN A 84 70.20 -3.77 -20.32
N LEU A 85 69.01 -4.17 -19.90
CA LEU A 85 67.78 -4.05 -20.69
C LEU A 85 67.13 -2.69 -20.43
N ASN A 86 66.43 -2.15 -21.42
CA ASN A 86 65.69 -0.91 -21.25
C ASN A 86 64.46 -1.13 -20.33
N PHE A 87 64.50 -0.53 -19.13
CA PHE A 87 63.45 -0.65 -18.12
C PHE A 87 62.08 -0.20 -18.63
N ASP A 88 62.02 0.91 -19.39
CA ASP A 88 60.75 1.46 -19.87
C ASP A 88 60.03 0.49 -20.80
N LYS A 89 60.79 -0.23 -21.65
CA LYS A 89 60.22 -1.25 -22.54
C LYS A 89 59.69 -2.46 -21.76
N ILE A 90 60.46 -2.94 -20.79
CA ILE A 90 60.05 -4.06 -19.93
C ILE A 90 58.79 -3.71 -19.13
N MET A 91 58.70 -2.48 -18.64
CA MET A 91 57.53 -2.03 -17.88
C MET A 91 56.28 -1.96 -18.75
N VAL A 92 56.41 -1.49 -20.00
CA VAL A 92 55.31 -1.49 -20.98
C VAL A 92 54.86 -2.91 -21.32
N ASP A 93 55.80 -3.82 -21.60
CA ASP A 93 55.51 -5.22 -21.89
C ASP A 93 54.84 -5.92 -20.68
N PHE A 94 55.30 -5.62 -19.47
CA PHE A 94 54.70 -6.13 -18.23
C PHE A 94 53.25 -5.63 -18.04
N GLN A 95 52.99 -4.35 -18.34
CA GLN A 95 51.63 -3.80 -18.27
C GLN A 95 50.71 -4.39 -19.33
N GLU A 96 51.21 -4.67 -20.53
CA GLU A 96 50.44 -5.32 -21.60
C GLU A 96 50.14 -6.78 -21.26
N TYR A 97 51.13 -7.50 -20.74
CA TYR A 97 50.96 -8.85 -20.21
C TYR A 97 49.94 -8.90 -19.08
N ALA A 98 50.07 -8.02 -18.09
CA ALA A 98 49.13 -7.93 -16.97
C ALA A 98 47.69 -7.66 -17.43
N LYS A 99 47.49 -6.84 -18.48
CA LYS A 99 46.16 -6.61 -19.08
C LYS A 99 45.63 -7.87 -19.76
N SER A 100 46.45 -8.59 -20.51
CA SER A 100 46.03 -9.82 -21.22
C SER A 100 45.67 -10.98 -20.29
N GLU A 101 46.34 -11.08 -19.14
CA GLU A 101 46.13 -12.16 -18.17
C GLU A 101 45.21 -11.77 -17.00
N SER A 102 44.83 -10.49 -16.89
CA SER A 102 43.94 -9.98 -15.83
C SER A 102 42.63 -10.76 -15.73
N ASP A 103 42.01 -11.08 -16.87
CA ASP A 103 40.75 -11.83 -16.93
C ASP A 103 40.85 -13.28 -16.43
N LYS A 104 42.06 -13.88 -16.48
CA LYS A 104 42.32 -15.23 -15.96
C LYS A 104 42.70 -15.22 -14.49
N LEU A 105 43.42 -14.18 -14.04
CA LEU A 105 43.80 -13.99 -12.65
C LEU A 105 42.57 -13.77 -11.76
N VAL A 106 41.66 -12.89 -12.16
CA VAL A 106 40.51 -12.47 -11.34
C VAL A 106 39.52 -13.61 -11.03
N LYS A 107 39.41 -14.62 -11.90
CA LYS A 107 38.39 -15.67 -11.76
C LYS A 107 38.69 -16.75 -10.72
N THR A 108 39.93 -16.87 -10.26
CA THR A 108 40.34 -18.01 -9.43
C THR A 108 40.93 -17.59 -8.09
N THR A 109 41.49 -16.39 -7.96
CA THR A 109 42.22 -16.01 -6.73
C THR A 109 41.34 -15.42 -5.65
N LEU A 110 40.40 -14.52 -5.97
CA LEU A 110 39.79 -13.66 -4.94
C LEU A 110 39.01 -14.42 -3.86
N ASP A 111 38.12 -15.32 -4.26
CA ASP A 111 37.28 -16.09 -3.33
C ASP A 111 38.09 -17.09 -2.51
N ASP A 112 39.04 -17.79 -3.13
CA ASP A 112 39.83 -18.82 -2.47
C ASP A 112 40.88 -18.21 -1.53
N ASP A 113 41.53 -17.12 -1.95
CA ASP A 113 42.46 -16.39 -1.10
C ASP A 113 41.72 -15.67 0.06
N TYR A 114 40.47 -15.22 -0.12
CA TYR A 114 39.64 -14.72 0.99
C TYR A 114 39.35 -15.80 2.02
N LYS A 115 38.92 -16.99 1.58
CA LYS A 115 38.69 -18.12 2.49
C LYS A 115 39.97 -18.49 3.24
N ASN A 116 41.08 -18.65 2.52
CA ASN A 116 42.38 -18.95 3.13
C ASN A 116 42.82 -17.88 4.14
N PHE A 117 42.56 -16.60 3.85
CA PHE A 117 42.85 -15.50 4.78
C PHE A 117 42.00 -15.56 6.03
N VAL A 118 40.69 -15.77 5.87
CA VAL A 118 39.75 -15.90 6.98
C VAL A 118 40.13 -17.09 7.86
N ASP A 119 40.41 -18.25 7.25
CA ASP A 119 40.80 -19.47 7.97
C ASP A 119 42.15 -19.28 8.71
N ALA A 120 43.12 -18.62 8.10
CA ALA A 120 44.43 -18.41 8.71
C ALA A 120 44.42 -17.38 9.85
N LYS A 121 43.47 -16.45 9.85
CA LYS A 121 43.42 -15.31 10.78
C LYS A 121 42.13 -15.23 11.59
N GLU A 122 41.35 -16.31 11.61
CA GLU A 122 40.03 -16.34 12.24
C GLU A 122 40.08 -15.83 13.68
N GLU A 123 41.00 -16.36 14.49
CA GLU A 123 41.14 -16.00 15.90
C GLU A 123 41.51 -14.52 16.11
N THR A 124 42.45 -14.01 15.30
CA THR A 124 42.87 -12.60 15.38
C THR A 124 41.75 -11.66 14.92
N LEU A 125 41.08 -11.98 13.81
CA LEU A 125 39.99 -11.17 13.28
C LEU A 125 38.79 -11.15 14.23
N GLU A 126 38.52 -12.27 14.90
CA GLU A 126 37.45 -12.36 15.89
C GLU A 126 37.77 -11.55 17.15
N GLN A 127 39.01 -11.58 17.64
CA GLN A 127 39.45 -10.73 18.76
C GLN A 127 39.38 -9.24 18.42
N ASP A 128 39.86 -8.85 17.24
CA ASP A 128 39.84 -7.47 16.77
C ASP A 128 38.39 -6.97 16.56
N PHE A 129 37.54 -7.83 16.00
CA PHE A 129 36.11 -7.55 15.87
C PHE A 129 35.45 -7.37 17.24
N ASN A 130 35.67 -8.30 18.17
CA ASN A 130 35.10 -8.22 19.52
C ASN A 130 35.56 -6.95 20.26
N THR A 131 36.82 -6.55 20.10
CA THR A 131 37.34 -5.31 20.70
C THR A 131 36.71 -4.06 20.07
N THR A 132 36.53 -4.05 18.75
CA THR A 132 35.99 -2.90 18.00
C THR A 132 34.49 -2.71 18.22
N PHE A 133 33.76 -3.79 18.48
CA PHE A 133 32.29 -3.80 18.61
C PHE A 133 31.81 -4.11 20.03
N ASP A 134 32.60 -3.78 21.05
CA ASP A 134 32.24 -3.90 22.48
C ASP A 134 31.71 -5.28 22.87
N PHE A 135 32.32 -6.35 22.35
CA PHE A 135 31.93 -7.75 22.60
C PHE A 135 30.44 -8.05 22.33
N GLN A 136 29.81 -7.31 21.43
CA GLN A 136 28.43 -7.60 21.02
C GLN A 136 28.37 -9.00 20.38
N THR A 137 27.48 -9.84 20.89
CA THR A 137 27.30 -11.21 20.40
C THR A 137 26.94 -11.21 18.91
N SER A 138 27.77 -11.87 18.10
CA SER A 138 27.50 -12.17 16.69
C SER A 138 26.79 -13.51 16.48
N THR A 139 26.44 -14.21 17.56
CA THR A 139 25.88 -15.56 17.50
C THR A 139 24.36 -15.51 17.34
N ARG A 140 23.86 -16.36 16.44
CA ARG A 140 22.44 -16.63 16.27
C ARG A 140 21.94 -17.50 17.43
N GLY A 141 20.92 -17.05 18.13
CA GLY A 141 20.29 -17.77 19.23
C GLY A 141 18.94 -18.34 18.84
N ILE A 142 18.66 -19.57 19.27
CA ILE A 142 17.35 -20.21 19.18
C ILE A 142 16.92 -20.66 20.58
N LYS A 143 15.67 -20.38 20.95
CA LYS A 143 15.09 -20.83 22.22
C LYS A 143 13.75 -21.51 21.97
N ILE A 144 13.67 -22.78 22.33
CA ILE A 144 12.41 -23.54 22.33
C ILE A 144 11.64 -23.19 23.61
N ARG A 145 10.46 -22.60 23.46
CA ARG A 145 9.61 -22.12 24.56
C ARG A 145 8.58 -23.16 25.02
N GLY A 146 8.40 -24.23 24.25
CA GLY A 146 7.48 -25.34 24.56
C GLY A 146 7.03 -26.06 23.29
N SER A 147 6.50 -27.26 23.47
CA SER A 147 5.91 -28.10 22.41
C SER A 147 4.49 -28.50 22.79
N TYR A 148 3.60 -28.52 21.80
CA TYR A 148 2.15 -28.68 21.95
C TYR A 148 1.60 -29.69 20.93
N PRO A 149 0.49 -30.38 21.26
CA PRO A 149 -0.15 -31.34 20.36
C PRO A 149 -0.95 -30.68 19.23
N THR A 150 -1.54 -29.50 19.48
CA THR A 150 -2.45 -28.82 18.54
C THR A 150 -1.93 -27.45 18.17
N GLN A 151 -2.29 -26.99 16.97
CA GLN A 151 -1.90 -25.67 16.47
C GLN A 151 -2.54 -24.55 17.31
N GLN A 152 -3.83 -24.70 17.64
CA GLN A 152 -4.59 -23.69 18.39
C GLN A 152 -3.99 -23.45 19.79
N GLU A 153 -3.56 -24.52 20.46
CA GLU A 153 -2.90 -24.42 21.76
C GLU A 153 -1.53 -23.72 21.66
N ALA A 154 -0.76 -24.05 20.62
CA ALA A 154 0.52 -23.38 20.35
C ALA A 154 0.32 -21.89 20.04
N GLU A 155 -0.71 -21.52 19.28
CA GLU A 155 -1.05 -20.13 18.96
C GLU A 155 -1.49 -19.35 20.20
N LEU A 156 -2.39 -19.90 21.02
CA LEU A 156 -2.81 -19.29 22.28
C LEU A 156 -1.62 -19.08 23.22
N ARG A 157 -0.74 -20.07 23.32
CA ARG A 157 0.44 -19.99 24.18
C ARG A 157 1.47 -19.01 23.63
N CYS A 158 1.65 -18.93 22.31
CA CYS A 158 2.45 -17.92 21.64
C CYS A 158 1.95 -16.50 21.95
N ARG A 159 0.64 -16.26 21.89
CA ARG A 159 0.02 -14.97 22.29
C ARG A 159 0.38 -14.60 23.73
N MET A 160 0.16 -15.52 24.67
CA MET A 160 0.53 -15.30 26.08
C MET A 160 2.03 -15.02 26.26
N LEU A 161 2.90 -15.73 25.53
CA LEU A 161 4.34 -15.52 25.63
C LEU A 161 4.80 -14.15 25.10
N ARG A 162 4.10 -13.59 24.11
CA ARG A 162 4.39 -12.24 23.59
C ARG A 162 3.99 -11.14 24.57
N GLU A 163 2.94 -11.36 25.35
CA GLU A 163 2.57 -10.44 26.45
C GLU A 163 3.61 -10.45 27.56
N VAL A 164 4.15 -11.62 27.89
CA VAL A 164 5.16 -11.78 28.96
C VAL A 164 6.55 -11.28 28.53
N ASP A 165 6.91 -11.44 27.25
CA ASP A 165 8.24 -11.10 26.73
C ASP A 165 8.12 -10.32 25.40
N PRO A 166 7.84 -9.00 25.45
CA PRO A 166 7.66 -8.17 24.25
C PRO A 166 8.93 -7.97 23.42
N ASN A 167 10.09 -8.30 23.98
CA ASN A 167 11.38 -8.04 23.35
C ASN A 167 11.78 -9.11 22.32
N HIS A 168 11.10 -10.25 22.32
CA HIS A 168 11.44 -11.38 21.46
C HIS A 168 10.26 -11.79 20.58
N ASP A 169 10.53 -11.92 19.28
CA ASP A 169 9.55 -12.50 18.36
C ASP A 169 9.40 -14.01 18.65
N VAL A 170 8.15 -14.43 18.85
CA VAL A 170 7.77 -15.83 19.10
C VAL A 170 7.02 -16.35 17.88
N TYR A 171 7.48 -17.49 17.36
CA TYR A 171 6.93 -18.16 16.19
C TYR A 171 6.39 -19.53 16.56
N VAL A 172 5.34 -19.97 15.86
CA VAL A 172 4.80 -21.32 15.96
C VAL A 172 5.29 -22.12 14.76
N GLY A 173 5.90 -23.28 15.03
CA GLY A 173 6.48 -24.14 14.02
C GLY A 173 6.05 -25.59 14.17
N PRO A 174 5.79 -26.33 13.09
CA PRO A 174 5.61 -27.78 13.17
C PRO A 174 6.94 -28.47 13.55
N VAL A 175 6.85 -29.48 14.43
CA VAL A 175 8.01 -30.29 14.85
C VAL A 175 8.29 -31.34 13.78
N GLY A 176 9.55 -31.48 13.40
CA GLY A 176 9.99 -32.44 12.37
C GLY A 176 9.99 -31.91 10.95
N LEU A 177 9.66 -30.63 10.75
CA LEU A 177 9.76 -29.94 9.47
C LEU A 177 10.82 -28.84 9.54
N TRP A 178 11.51 -28.64 8.43
CA TRP A 178 12.49 -27.57 8.28
C TRP A 178 11.79 -26.21 8.18
N MET A 179 12.19 -25.26 9.02
CA MET A 179 11.67 -23.90 9.00
C MET A 179 12.75 -22.89 8.58
N PRO A 180 12.38 -21.86 7.79
CA PRO A 180 13.28 -20.76 7.51
C PRO A 180 13.77 -20.08 8.79
N TRP A 181 15.04 -19.69 8.82
CA TRP A 181 15.62 -18.93 9.91
C TRP A 181 15.08 -17.49 9.92
N ASN A 182 14.59 -17.01 11.06
CA ASN A 182 14.05 -15.65 11.26
C ASN A 182 13.05 -15.24 10.15
N PRO A 183 11.93 -15.96 9.99
CA PRO A 183 10.99 -15.68 8.92
C PRO A 183 10.38 -14.29 9.09
N GLU A 184 10.44 -13.50 8.01
CA GLU A 184 9.80 -12.19 7.94
C GLU A 184 8.28 -12.37 8.02
N ALA A 185 7.63 -11.74 9.01
CA ALA A 185 6.20 -11.91 9.29
C ALA A 185 5.31 -11.69 8.05
N TYR A 186 5.72 -10.80 7.15
CA TYR A 186 5.00 -10.53 5.89
C TYR A 186 5.10 -11.64 4.84
N LYS A 187 6.17 -12.45 4.85
CA LYS A 187 6.34 -13.57 3.90
C LYS A 187 5.75 -14.86 4.42
N THR A 188 5.73 -15.06 5.74
CA THR A 188 5.15 -16.23 6.38
C THR A 188 3.72 -15.90 6.76
N GLY A 189 2.83 -15.97 5.77
CA GLY A 189 1.46 -15.44 5.77
C GLY A 189 0.52 -15.94 6.87
N ARG A 190 0.75 -15.48 8.10
CA ARG A 190 -0.29 -15.40 9.14
C ARG A 190 0.07 -14.32 10.17
N VAL A 191 -0.19 -13.07 9.77
CA VAL A 191 -0.04 -11.87 10.60
C VAL A 191 -1.38 -11.55 11.25
N GLU A 192 -1.77 -12.29 12.29
CA GLU A 192 -3.00 -12.01 13.04
C GLU A 192 -2.94 -10.68 13.83
N TYR A 193 -1.73 -10.13 14.04
CA TYR A 193 -1.52 -8.95 14.88
C TYR A 193 -1.85 -7.62 14.21
N LEU A 194 -2.17 -7.62 12.91
CA LEU A 194 -2.70 -6.43 12.25
C LEU A 194 -4.16 -6.60 11.83
N GLU A 195 -4.65 -7.82 11.60
CA GLU A 195 -6.04 -7.97 11.16
C GLU A 195 -7.04 -7.70 12.28
N ASP A 196 -6.81 -8.16 13.52
CA ASP A 196 -7.77 -7.92 14.61
C ASP A 196 -7.80 -6.45 15.04
N GLU A 197 -6.65 -5.78 15.19
CA GLU A 197 -6.59 -4.35 15.53
C GLU A 197 -7.08 -3.46 14.37
N LEU A 198 -6.77 -3.82 13.12
CA LEU A 198 -7.27 -3.08 11.95
C LEU A 198 -8.77 -3.30 11.73
N ASN A 199 -9.28 -4.52 11.96
CA ASN A 199 -10.71 -4.82 11.93
C ASN A 199 -11.45 -4.06 13.02
N GLN A 200 -10.88 -4.00 14.23
CA GLN A 200 -11.45 -3.21 15.31
C GLN A 200 -11.45 -1.72 14.95
N LEU A 201 -10.35 -1.18 14.44
CA LEU A 201 -10.24 0.23 14.05
C LEU A 201 -11.18 0.60 12.88
N MET A 202 -11.35 -0.30 11.90
CA MET A 202 -12.32 -0.12 10.81
C MET A 202 -13.77 -0.18 11.33
N SER A 203 -14.05 -1.07 12.29
CA SER A 203 -15.37 -1.14 12.93
C SER A 203 -15.68 0.11 13.76
N GLU A 204 -14.70 0.62 14.52
CA GLU A 204 -14.80 1.85 15.31
C GLU A 204 -14.93 3.09 14.42
N LYS A 205 -14.20 3.12 13.29
CA LYS A 205 -14.33 4.18 12.28
C LYS A 205 -15.74 4.19 11.66
N ASN A 206 -16.27 3.04 11.26
CA ASN A 206 -17.63 2.94 10.71
C ASN A 206 -18.69 3.34 11.75
N LEU A 207 -18.52 2.95 13.01
CA LEU A 207 -19.38 3.39 14.12
C LEU A 207 -19.30 4.91 14.31
N ASN A 208 -18.10 5.50 14.30
CA ASN A 208 -17.91 6.94 14.40
C ASN A 208 -18.51 7.70 13.21
N GLU A 209 -18.33 7.22 11.98
CA GLU A 209 -18.94 7.80 10.77
C GLU A 209 -20.48 7.72 10.85
N THR A 210 -21.02 6.59 11.31
CA THR A 210 -22.46 6.40 11.48
C THR A 210 -23.03 7.33 12.56
N GLN A 211 -22.36 7.44 13.71
CA GLN A 211 -22.75 8.37 14.77
C GLN A 211 -22.64 9.83 14.32
N ALA A 212 -21.58 10.18 13.59
CA ALA A 212 -21.43 11.51 13.02
C ALA A 212 -22.55 11.84 12.03
N LYS A 213 -22.95 10.88 11.19
CA LYS A 213 -24.08 11.03 10.26
C LYS A 213 -25.41 11.22 11.00
N ILE A 214 -25.69 10.40 12.02
CA ILE A 214 -26.90 10.53 12.85
C ILE A 214 -26.93 11.89 13.58
N ALA A 215 -25.80 12.32 14.14
CA ALA A 215 -25.69 13.61 14.82
C ALA A 215 -25.88 14.78 13.84
N PHE A 216 -25.35 14.66 12.62
CA PHE A 216 -25.54 15.64 11.56
C PHE A 216 -27.00 15.71 11.12
N GLU A 217 -27.65 14.58 10.83
CA GLU A 217 -29.07 14.53 10.46
C GLU A 217 -29.97 15.09 11.56
N LYS A 218 -29.66 14.82 12.83
CA LYS A 218 -30.35 15.39 13.97
C LYS A 218 -30.20 16.91 14.03
N ARG A 219 -28.98 17.45 13.87
CA ARG A 219 -28.74 18.90 13.82
C ARG A 219 -29.46 19.56 12.66
N VAL A 220 -29.44 18.95 11.48
CA VAL A 220 -30.16 19.46 10.29
C VAL A 220 -31.67 19.48 10.54
N ARG A 221 -32.23 18.42 11.13
CA ARG A 221 -33.66 18.35 11.46
C ARG A 221 -34.05 19.41 12.50
N GLU A 222 -33.23 19.60 13.53
CA GLU A 222 -33.45 20.61 14.57
C GLU A 222 -33.36 22.03 14.01
N ALA A 223 -32.34 22.33 13.18
CA ALA A 223 -32.19 23.62 12.51
C ALA A 223 -33.37 23.92 11.57
N LYS A 224 -33.82 22.93 10.78
CA LYS A 224 -35.00 23.06 9.92
C LYS A 224 -36.26 23.35 10.74
N ARG A 225 -36.48 22.61 11.84
CA ARG A 225 -37.63 22.83 12.73
C ARG A 225 -37.59 24.21 13.39
N ALA A 226 -36.41 24.69 13.80
CA ALA A 226 -36.24 26.02 14.38
C ALA A 226 -36.53 27.14 13.37
N ALA A 227 -35.97 27.04 12.16
CA ALA A 227 -36.21 28.01 11.08
C ALA A 227 -37.69 28.10 10.68
N ILE A 228 -38.40 26.96 10.69
CA ILE A 228 -39.83 26.94 10.39
C ILE A 228 -40.66 27.48 11.54
N ALA A 229 -40.31 27.19 12.80
CA ALA A 229 -40.98 27.79 13.96
C ALA A 229 -40.81 29.32 13.97
N GLU A 230 -39.65 29.81 13.56
CA GLU A 230 -39.38 31.24 13.38
C GLU A 230 -40.20 31.83 12.22
N ASN A 231 -40.25 31.15 11.06
CA ASN A 231 -41.08 31.55 9.93
C ASN A 231 -42.58 31.57 10.27
N VAL A 232 -43.07 30.61 11.07
CA VAL A 232 -44.46 30.56 11.53
C VAL A 232 -44.78 31.75 12.44
N LYS A 233 -43.87 32.12 13.35
CA LYS A 233 -44.04 33.32 14.19
C LYS A 233 -44.07 34.60 13.36
N ILE A 234 -43.12 34.75 12.44
CA ILE A 234 -43.06 35.92 11.55
C ILE A 234 -44.31 35.99 10.66
N ALA A 235 -44.82 34.87 10.17
CA ALA A 235 -46.06 34.82 9.37
C ALA A 235 -47.30 35.21 10.19
N GLN A 236 -47.36 34.82 11.47
CA GLN A 236 -48.43 35.25 12.39
C GLN A 236 -48.36 36.76 12.67
N ASP A 237 -47.17 37.31 12.90
CA ASP A 237 -46.97 38.73 13.19
C ASP A 237 -47.17 39.63 11.96
N SER A 238 -46.87 39.13 10.76
CA SER A 238 -46.97 39.88 9.48
C SER A 238 -48.27 39.67 8.70
N GLY A 239 -49.16 38.77 9.14
CA GLY A 239 -50.44 38.48 8.49
C GLY A 239 -50.33 37.85 7.09
N ASN A 240 -49.16 37.35 6.70
CA ASN A 240 -48.91 36.74 5.39
C ASN A 240 -49.10 35.21 5.43
N LYS A 241 -49.70 34.60 4.39
CA LYS A 241 -50.03 33.16 4.37
C LYS A 241 -48.78 32.30 4.17
N LEU A 242 -48.58 31.30 5.04
CA LEU A 242 -47.46 30.35 4.99
C LEU A 242 -47.55 29.44 3.76
N THR A 243 -46.47 29.34 2.97
CA THR A 243 -46.44 28.58 1.70
C THR A 243 -45.87 27.15 1.85
N GLN A 244 -45.29 26.79 3.00
CA GLN A 244 -44.63 25.50 3.23
C GLN A 244 -44.95 24.94 4.62
N ASN A 245 -45.25 23.64 4.72
CA ASN A 245 -45.48 22.88 5.96
C ASN A 245 -44.53 21.67 6.03
N ILE A 246 -44.41 21.00 7.18
CA ILE A 246 -43.57 19.81 7.35
C ILE A 246 -44.43 18.56 7.61
N ASP A 247 -44.04 17.44 7.02
CA ASP A 247 -44.60 16.11 7.29
C ASP A 247 -43.88 15.40 8.47
N SER A 248 -44.43 14.30 9.01
CA SER A 248 -43.90 13.59 10.19
C SER A 248 -42.44 13.15 10.06
N ASP A 249 -41.93 13.02 8.83
CA ASP A 249 -40.56 12.61 8.52
C ASP A 249 -39.59 13.78 8.29
N GLY A 250 -40.03 15.04 8.44
CA GLY A 250 -39.16 16.22 8.39
C GLY A 250 -38.84 16.73 6.97
N ASN A 251 -39.61 16.31 5.97
CA ASN A 251 -39.55 16.82 4.60
C ASN A 251 -40.47 18.04 4.44
N LEU A 252 -40.00 19.03 3.66
CA LEU A 252 -40.75 20.24 3.34
C LEU A 252 -41.82 19.89 2.30
N VAL A 253 -43.09 20.00 2.66
CA VAL A 253 -44.23 19.85 1.76
C VAL A 253 -44.86 21.23 1.52
N GLY A 254 -44.98 21.62 0.26
CA GLY A 254 -45.69 22.85 -0.10
C GLY A 254 -47.17 22.73 0.27
N VAL A 255 -47.78 23.82 0.77
CA VAL A 255 -49.22 23.82 1.05
C VAL A 255 -49.96 23.62 -0.27
N ALA A 256 -50.76 22.55 -0.35
CA ALA A 256 -51.25 21.88 -1.56
C ALA A 256 -52.08 22.71 -2.57
N ASN A 257 -52.20 24.04 -2.42
CA ASN A 257 -53.12 24.87 -3.19
C ASN A 257 -52.48 26.05 -3.95
N MET A 258 -51.19 26.02 -4.26
CA MET A 258 -50.56 27.11 -5.05
C MET A 258 -49.73 26.72 -6.28
N ASN A 259 -49.40 25.44 -6.50
CA ASN A 259 -48.67 25.03 -7.69
C ASN A 259 -49.55 24.15 -8.59
N THR A 260 -50.16 24.75 -9.61
CA THR A 260 -50.95 24.06 -10.65
C THR A 260 -50.12 23.14 -11.54
N THR A 261 -48.79 23.15 -11.42
CA THR A 261 -47.86 22.36 -12.24
C THR A 261 -47.71 20.91 -11.76
N GLU A 262 -47.93 20.64 -10.47
CA GLU A 262 -47.68 19.31 -9.88
C GLU A 262 -48.89 18.37 -10.00
N SER A 263 -50.12 18.90 -10.11
CA SER A 263 -51.33 18.05 -10.20
C SER A 263 -51.44 17.26 -11.52
N GLY A 264 -50.63 17.57 -12.53
CA GLY A 264 -50.61 16.87 -13.82
C GLY A 264 -49.55 15.77 -13.95
N LEU A 265 -48.61 15.65 -13.00
CA LEU A 265 -47.40 14.83 -13.15
C LEU A 265 -47.39 13.70 -12.10
N ASN A 266 -48.17 12.64 -12.35
CA ASN A 266 -48.08 11.40 -11.58
C ASN A 266 -47.29 10.34 -12.37
N GLY A 267 -46.07 10.01 -11.92
CA GLY A 267 -45.24 8.90 -12.43
C GLY A 267 -43.88 9.35 -13.02
N GLU A 268 -42.99 8.39 -13.35
CA GLU A 268 -41.73 8.68 -14.06
C GLU A 268 -42.04 9.29 -15.43
N VAL A 269 -41.84 10.60 -15.55
CA VAL A 269 -42.15 11.37 -16.76
C VAL A 269 -40.88 11.51 -17.61
N SER A 270 -41.00 11.22 -18.91
CA SER A 270 -39.92 11.42 -19.87
C SER A 270 -39.58 12.91 -20.00
N SER A 271 -38.30 13.24 -20.17
CA SER A 271 -37.85 14.63 -20.39
C SER A 271 -38.52 15.31 -21.59
N ALA A 272 -39.03 14.52 -22.53
CA ALA A 272 -39.81 15.00 -23.67
C ALA A 272 -41.20 15.52 -23.26
N ASP A 273 -41.88 14.85 -22.32
CA ASP A 273 -43.23 15.24 -21.88
C ASP A 273 -43.16 16.48 -20.98
N ILE A 274 -42.13 16.58 -20.13
CA ILE A 274 -41.86 17.77 -19.32
C ILE A 274 -41.62 19.00 -20.21
N ARG A 275 -40.86 18.84 -21.31
CA ARG A 275 -40.61 19.94 -22.25
C ARG A 275 -41.88 20.38 -22.96
N LYS A 276 -42.75 19.44 -23.32
CA LYS A 276 -44.00 19.72 -24.02
C LYS A 276 -44.97 20.53 -23.15
N GLU A 277 -45.16 20.13 -21.89
CA GLU A 277 -46.03 20.86 -20.97
C GLU A 277 -45.46 22.24 -20.57
N LEU A 278 -44.14 22.37 -20.43
CA LEU A 278 -43.50 23.65 -20.05
C LEU A 278 -43.44 24.68 -21.18
N PHE A 279 -43.35 24.25 -22.44
CA PHE A 279 -43.10 25.16 -23.58
C PHE A 279 -44.20 25.18 -24.64
N GLU A 280 -45.10 24.19 -24.64
CA GLU A 280 -46.16 24.05 -25.65
C GLU A 280 -47.57 23.93 -25.02
N GLY A 281 -47.68 24.02 -23.69
CA GLY A 281 -48.97 24.01 -22.99
C GLY A 281 -49.84 25.22 -23.34
N ALA A 282 -51.17 25.07 -23.24
CA ALA A 282 -52.15 26.09 -23.64
C ALA A 282 -52.02 27.45 -22.93
N ASN A 283 -51.28 27.52 -21.82
CA ASN A 283 -51.00 28.73 -21.05
C ASN A 283 -49.60 29.34 -21.31
N VAL A 284 -48.82 28.78 -22.23
CA VAL A 284 -47.48 29.26 -22.57
C VAL A 284 -47.56 30.23 -23.76
N ARG A 285 -47.13 31.47 -23.55
CA ARG A 285 -47.11 32.49 -24.61
C ARG A 285 -45.95 32.23 -25.57
N THR A 286 -46.28 31.94 -26.83
CA THR A 286 -45.33 31.79 -27.93
C THR A 286 -45.52 32.92 -28.95
N ARG A 287 -44.50 33.20 -29.77
CA ARG A 287 -44.58 34.22 -30.84
C ARG A 287 -45.74 33.99 -31.83
N GLU A 288 -46.19 32.75 -32.00
CA GLU A 288 -47.36 32.43 -32.83
C GLU A 288 -48.67 32.77 -32.11
N SER A 289 -48.76 32.54 -30.79
CA SER A 289 -49.91 32.95 -29.99
C SER A 289 -50.07 34.47 -29.89
N ASP A 290 -48.95 35.22 -29.84
CA ASP A 290 -48.97 36.69 -29.84
C ASP A 290 -49.43 37.24 -31.21
N LYS A 291 -48.97 36.66 -32.33
CA LYS A 291 -49.44 37.01 -33.67
C LYS A 291 -50.91 36.68 -33.91
N ALA A 292 -51.41 35.58 -33.35
CA ALA A 292 -52.82 35.22 -33.43
C ALA A 292 -53.71 36.18 -32.61
N GLN A 293 -53.21 36.70 -31.48
CA GLN A 293 -53.88 37.73 -30.70
C GLN A 293 -53.84 39.11 -31.39
N GLU A 294 -52.73 39.48 -32.04
CA GLU A 294 -52.65 40.70 -32.85
C GLU A 294 -53.61 40.66 -34.05
N ALA A 295 -53.71 39.54 -34.77
CA ALA A 295 -54.68 39.36 -35.86
C ALA A 295 -56.14 39.38 -35.38
N ALA A 296 -56.41 38.84 -34.18
CA ALA A 296 -57.75 38.90 -33.57
C ALA A 296 -58.09 40.31 -33.06
N GLN A 297 -57.09 41.11 -32.68
CA GLN A 297 -57.27 42.51 -32.29
C GLN A 297 -57.47 43.42 -33.51
N GLU A 298 -56.77 43.19 -34.62
CA GLU A 298 -57.01 43.92 -35.89
C GLU A 298 -58.41 43.62 -36.45
N ALA A 299 -58.87 42.37 -36.43
CA ALA A 299 -60.23 41.99 -36.83
C ALA A 299 -61.31 42.61 -35.91
N ALA A 300 -61.04 42.79 -34.62
CA ALA A 300 -61.97 43.44 -33.68
C ALA A 300 -61.95 44.99 -33.77
N GLN A 301 -60.99 45.57 -34.48
CA GLN A 301 -60.84 47.02 -34.65
C GLN A 301 -61.46 47.50 -35.97
N GLU A 302 -61.57 46.66 -37.00
CA GLU A 302 -62.35 46.93 -38.22
C GLU A 302 -63.88 46.92 -37.97
N ASP A 303 -64.37 46.14 -37.00
CA ASP A 303 -65.80 46.07 -36.63
C ASP A 303 -66.31 47.24 -35.76
N LYS A 304 -65.47 48.25 -35.47
CA LYS A 304 -65.82 49.38 -34.56
C LYS A 304 -65.93 50.76 -35.22
N VAL A 305 -65.80 50.91 -36.54
CA VAL A 305 -65.79 52.23 -37.20
C VAL A 305 -67.18 52.76 -37.61
N ASP A 306 -68.24 51.94 -37.63
CA ASP A 306 -69.59 52.42 -37.95
C ASP A 306 -70.47 52.54 -36.69
N LEU A 307 -70.35 53.64 -35.95
CA LEU A 307 -71.42 54.21 -35.11
C LEU A 307 -71.11 55.69 -34.81
N GLU A 308 -71.95 56.52 -35.39
CA GLU A 308 -71.81 57.94 -35.64
C GLU A 308 -72.46 58.79 -34.50
N ILE A 309 -72.17 60.10 -34.48
CA ILE A 309 -73.11 61.22 -34.20
C ILE A 309 -72.79 62.19 -33.03
N THR A 310 -72.60 63.46 -33.45
CA THR A 310 -72.89 64.78 -32.86
C THR A 310 -71.94 65.46 -31.87
N GLU A 311 -71.26 66.46 -32.42
CA GLU A 311 -70.73 67.64 -31.73
C GLU A 311 -71.83 68.42 -30.99
N LYS A 312 -71.52 68.88 -29.77
CA LYS A 312 -72.05 70.14 -29.23
C LYS A 312 -70.87 71.06 -28.92
N LYS A 313 -70.86 72.20 -29.60
CA LYS A 313 -69.90 73.30 -29.43
C LYS A 313 -70.09 74.06 -28.13
N GLU A 314 -68.95 74.53 -27.66
CA GLU A 314 -68.64 75.40 -26.53
C GLU A 314 -69.38 76.75 -26.60
N ASP A 315 -69.85 77.22 -25.45
CA ASP A 315 -69.38 78.44 -24.76
C ASP A 315 -70.00 78.50 -23.35
#